data_AF-W2M147-F1
#
_entry.id   AF-W2M147-F1
#
_cell.length_a   1.000
_cell.length_b   1.000
_cell.length_c   1.000
_cell.angle_alpha   90.00
_cell.angle_beta   90.00
_cell.angle_gamma   90.00
#
_symmetry.space_group_name_H-M   'P 1'
#
loop_
_entity.id
_entity.type
_entity.pdbx_description
1 polymer ?
#
loop_
_entity_poly.entity_id
_entity_poly.type
_entity_poly.pdbx_seq_one_letter_code
_entity_poly.pdbx_strand_id
1 'polypeptide(L)'
;MSEVEEKWSEFDSSTVVQLLIRHCPALEVPASISKFHGLHGVKLYNSTIVDWGESAAFTNANHPDILSLYLARVNMTGGLLPAGFQSPDFPPSLFDIEFCATNLRAMPDDLDLKWPRQGDI
;
A
#
# COMPACT_ATOMS: atom_id res chain seq x y z
N MET A 1 -12.44 -8.54 14.29
CA MET A 1 -11.97 -8.12 12.95
C MET A 1 -12.18 -6.62 12.85
N SER A 2 -11.26 -5.90 12.20
CA SER A 2 -11.49 -4.50 11.88
C SER A 2 -12.60 -4.37 10.83
N GLU A 3 -13.24 -3.21 10.74
CA GLU A 3 -14.27 -2.92 9.73
C GLU A 3 -13.75 -3.18 8.30
N VAL A 4 -12.49 -2.87 8.04
CA VAL A 4 -11.83 -3.09 6.74
C VAL A 4 -11.73 -4.59 6.42
N GLU A 5 -11.32 -5.42 7.39
CA GLU A 5 -11.23 -6.87 7.20
C GLU A 5 -12.61 -7.48 6.88
N GLU A 6 -13.66 -7.04 7.59
CA GLU A 6 -15.02 -7.49 7.32
C GLU A 6 -15.44 -7.15 5.89
N LYS A 7 -15.23 -5.89 5.45
CA LYS A 7 -15.57 -5.45 4.09
C LYS A 7 -14.78 -6.19 3.01
N TRP A 8 -13.50 -6.43 3.24
CA TRP A 8 -12.64 -7.10 2.27
C TRP A 8 -12.95 -8.59 2.15
N SER A 9 -13.47 -9.21 3.21
CA SER A 9 -13.93 -10.60 3.17
C SER A 9 -15.14 -10.83 2.25
N GLU A 10 -15.86 -9.76 1.87
CA GLU A 10 -16.97 -9.81 0.92
C GLU A 10 -16.50 -9.92 -0.55
N PHE A 11 -15.23 -9.63 -0.84
CA PHE A 11 -14.69 -9.70 -2.19
C PHE A 11 -14.26 -11.12 -2.57
N ASP A 12 -14.46 -11.49 -3.84
CA ASP A 12 -13.65 -12.54 -4.44
C ASP A 12 -12.24 -11.99 -4.65
N SER A 13 -11.32 -12.43 -3.79
CA SER A 13 -9.95 -11.92 -3.74
C SER A 13 -9.19 -12.10 -5.06
N SER A 14 -9.56 -13.08 -5.90
CA SER A 14 -8.92 -13.31 -7.20
C SER A 14 -9.25 -12.23 -8.25
N THR A 15 -10.29 -11.42 -8.00
CA THR A 15 -10.82 -10.46 -8.98
C THR A 15 -10.57 -8.99 -8.62
N VAL A 16 -9.97 -8.72 -7.45
CA VAL A 16 -9.74 -7.36 -6.98
C VAL A 16 -8.58 -6.73 -7.77
N VAL A 17 -8.91 -5.80 -8.67
CA VAL A 17 -7.93 -5.10 -9.53
C VAL A 17 -7.51 -3.75 -8.96
N GLN A 18 -8.39 -3.05 -8.24
CA GLN A 18 -8.08 -1.72 -7.71
C GLN A 18 -8.78 -1.47 -6.38
N LEU A 19 -8.04 -0.94 -5.40
CA LEU A 19 -8.59 -0.49 -4.13
C LEU A 19 -8.68 1.05 -4.11
N LEU A 20 -9.89 1.57 -3.89
CA LEU A 20 -10.13 3.00 -3.67
C LEU A 20 -10.62 3.21 -2.25
N ILE A 21 -9.76 3.79 -1.41
CA ILE A 21 -10.05 4.04 0.00
C ILE A 21 -10.13 5.55 0.22
N ARG A 22 -11.33 6.04 0.56
CA ARG A 22 -11.60 7.47 0.63
C ARG A 22 -12.27 7.81 1.94
N HIS A 23 -11.88 8.94 2.54
CA HIS A 23 -12.54 9.45 3.74
C HIS A 23 -12.51 8.48 4.92
N CYS A 24 -11.40 7.74 5.07
CA CYS A 24 -11.20 6.81 6.18
C CYS A 24 -10.30 7.47 7.24
N PRO A 25 -10.86 7.99 8.34
CA PRO A 25 -10.09 8.75 9.34
C PRO A 25 -9.20 7.88 10.23
N ALA A 26 -9.35 6.55 10.17
CA ALA A 26 -8.57 5.58 10.94
C ALA A 26 -8.43 4.26 10.15
N LEU A 27 -7.67 4.31 9.06
CA LEU A 27 -7.41 3.16 8.20
C LEU A 27 -6.39 2.23 8.85
N GLU A 28 -6.80 0.99 9.12
CA GLU A 28 -5.94 -0.13 9.46
C GLU A 28 -6.00 -1.14 8.32
N VAL A 29 -4.88 -1.33 7.63
CA VAL A 29 -4.81 -2.24 6.48
C VAL A 29 -4.53 -3.66 6.98
N PRO A 30 -5.47 -4.61 6.80
CA PRO A 30 -5.28 -5.95 7.30
C PRO A 30 -4.40 -6.81 6.39
N ALA A 31 -3.86 -7.89 6.96
CA ALA A 31 -3.03 -8.86 6.25
C ALA A 31 -3.76 -9.55 5.07
N SER A 32 -5.10 -9.54 5.06
CA SER A 32 -5.89 -10.11 3.97
C SER A 32 -5.68 -9.41 2.62
N ILE A 33 -5.06 -8.22 2.57
CA ILE A 33 -4.63 -7.59 1.32
C ILE A 33 -3.78 -8.55 0.47
N SER A 34 -2.99 -9.41 1.11
CA SER A 34 -2.10 -10.37 0.45
C SER A 34 -2.84 -11.39 -0.41
N LYS A 35 -4.17 -11.49 -0.29
CA LYS A 35 -5.00 -12.36 -1.12
C LYS A 35 -5.32 -11.75 -2.48
N PHE A 36 -5.19 -10.43 -2.63
CA PHE A 36 -5.52 -9.69 -3.85
C PHE A 36 -4.36 -9.73 -4.85
N HIS A 37 -4.10 -10.92 -5.41
CA HIS A 37 -2.95 -11.16 -6.30
C HIS A 37 -3.04 -10.37 -7.62
N GLY A 38 -4.25 -10.13 -8.13
CA GLY A 38 -4.49 -9.35 -9.35
C GLY A 38 -4.57 -7.84 -9.11
N LEU A 39 -4.17 -7.34 -7.95
CA LEU A 39 -4.25 -5.92 -7.60
C LEU A 39 -3.25 -5.11 -8.44
N HIS A 40 -3.76 -4.20 -9.27
CA HIS A 40 -2.98 -3.32 -10.13
C HIS A 40 -2.71 -1.94 -9.52
N GLY A 41 -3.51 -1.52 -8.54
CA GLY A 41 -3.21 -0.27 -7.87
C GLY A 41 -4.10 0.07 -6.70
N VAL A 42 -3.58 0.98 -5.88
CA VAL A 42 -4.25 1.44 -4.66
C VAL A 42 -4.27 2.96 -4.64
N LYS A 43 -5.45 3.54 -4.37
CA LYS A 43 -5.64 4.98 -4.24
C LYS A 43 -6.24 5.31 -2.88
N LEU A 44 -5.51 6.09 -2.10
CA LEU A 44 -5.97 6.67 -0.85
C LEU A 44 -6.22 8.16 -1.03
N TYR A 45 -7.40 8.61 -0.62
CA TYR A 45 -7.75 10.03 -0.63
C TYR A 45 -8.40 10.47 0.68
N ASN A 46 -7.86 11.55 1.27
CA ASN A 46 -8.42 12.18 2.46
C ASN A 46 -8.65 11.18 3.61
N SER A 47 -7.60 10.43 3.95
CA SER A 47 -7.64 9.33 4.92
C SER A 47 -6.45 9.41 5.87
N THR A 48 -6.51 8.73 7.02
CA THR A 48 -5.38 8.58 7.93
C THR A 48 -5.03 7.10 8.04
N ILE A 49 -3.82 6.72 7.63
CA ILE A 49 -3.26 5.38 7.88
C ILE A 49 -2.83 5.34 9.35
N VAL A 50 -3.57 4.59 10.15
CA VAL A 50 -3.23 4.28 11.54
C VAL A 50 -2.25 3.11 11.58
N ASP A 51 -2.56 2.05 10.83
CA ASP A 51 -1.70 0.88 10.68
C ASP A 51 -1.68 0.38 9.23
N TRP A 52 -0.48 0.07 8.76
CA TRP A 52 -0.22 -0.66 7.53
C TRP A 52 1.15 -1.33 7.71
N GLY A 53 1.14 -2.39 8.53
CA GLY A 53 2.32 -3.10 8.98
C GLY A 53 2.89 -4.10 7.98
N GLU A 54 3.98 -4.78 8.39
CA GLU A 54 4.71 -5.76 7.57
C GLU A 54 3.85 -6.94 7.11
N SER A 55 2.89 -7.39 7.93
CA SER A 55 1.98 -8.49 7.56
C SER A 55 1.03 -8.14 6.41
N ALA A 56 0.88 -6.85 6.10
CA ALA A 56 0.06 -6.35 5.01
C ALA A 56 0.92 -5.64 3.94
N ALA A 57 2.22 -5.98 3.88
CA ALA A 57 3.13 -5.37 2.94
C ALA A 57 2.82 -5.72 1.48
N PHE A 58 3.10 -4.77 0.60
CA PHE A 58 3.26 -5.09 -0.80
C PHE A 58 4.54 -5.91 -0.98
N THR A 59 4.40 -7.03 -1.68
CA THR A 59 5.46 -8.00 -1.92
C THR A 59 5.27 -8.57 -3.32
N ASN A 60 6.34 -8.85 -4.05
CA ASN A 60 6.27 -9.47 -5.37
C ASN A 60 5.54 -10.82 -5.32
N ALA A 61 5.69 -11.59 -4.24
CA ALA A 61 5.00 -12.88 -4.09
C ALA A 61 3.47 -12.76 -4.07
N ASN A 62 2.92 -11.75 -3.39
CA ASN A 62 1.47 -11.59 -3.18
C ASN A 62 0.83 -10.54 -4.10
N HIS A 63 1.62 -9.63 -4.68
CA HIS A 63 1.13 -8.52 -5.49
C HIS A 63 2.02 -8.32 -6.74
N PRO A 64 2.22 -9.36 -7.57
CA PRO A 64 3.12 -9.28 -8.71
C PRO A 64 2.68 -8.28 -9.78
N ASP A 65 1.38 -7.98 -9.86
CA ASP A 65 0.79 -7.15 -10.91
C ASP A 65 0.54 -5.69 -10.48
N ILE A 66 0.98 -5.29 -9.28
CA ILE A 66 0.70 -3.94 -8.78
C ILE A 66 1.58 -2.90 -9.47
N LEU A 67 0.95 -1.89 -10.07
CA LEU A 67 1.62 -0.91 -10.92
C LEU A 67 1.73 0.47 -10.28
N SER A 68 0.71 0.86 -9.51
CA SER A 68 0.57 2.24 -9.02
C SER A 68 0.06 2.34 -7.59
N LEU A 69 0.63 3.30 -6.85
CA LEU A 69 0.20 3.67 -5.51
C LEU A 69 0.02 5.20 -5.44
N TYR A 70 -1.18 5.65 -5.11
CA TYR A 70 -1.52 7.07 -5.04
C TYR A 70 -2.02 7.46 -3.66
N LEU A 71 -1.31 8.36 -2.97
CA LEU A 71 -1.67 8.86 -1.65
C LEU A 71 -1.83 10.38 -1.69
N ALA A 72 -3.08 10.85 -1.75
CA ALA A 72 -3.39 12.28 -1.71
C ALA A 72 -4.16 12.67 -0.45
N ARG A 73 -3.67 13.70 0.25
CA ARG A 73 -4.25 14.15 1.54
C ARG A 73 -4.33 13.00 2.54
N VAL A 74 -3.23 12.23 2.64
CA VAL A 74 -3.14 11.09 3.54
C VAL A 74 -2.22 11.41 4.70
N ASN A 75 -2.70 11.18 5.91
CA ASN A 75 -1.88 11.22 7.12
C ASN A 75 -1.37 9.81 7.45
N MET A 76 -0.12 9.70 7.87
CA MET A 76 0.54 8.48 8.31
C MET A 76 0.94 8.62 9.77
N THR A 77 0.78 7.55 10.56
CA THR A 77 1.22 7.50 11.96
C THR A 77 2.69 7.93 12.09
N GLY A 78 2.94 8.94 12.94
CA GLY A 78 4.28 9.50 13.15
C GLY A 78 4.85 10.33 11.98
N GLY A 79 4.12 10.46 10.87
CA GLY A 79 4.65 11.07 9.63
C GLY A 79 5.76 10.24 8.99
N LEU A 80 5.71 8.92 9.19
CA LEU A 80 6.67 7.95 8.67
C LEU A 80 6.05 7.15 7.53
N LEU A 81 6.88 6.69 6.59
CA LEU A 81 6.45 5.77 5.56
C LEU A 81 6.02 4.45 6.23
N PRO A 82 4.81 3.92 5.98
CA PRO A 82 4.37 2.66 6.57
C PRO A 82 5.29 1.48 6.24
N ALA A 83 5.37 0.51 7.15
CA ALA A 83 6.18 -0.70 6.96
C ALA A 83 5.67 -1.55 5.78
N GLY A 84 4.37 -1.50 5.50
CA GLY A 84 3.76 -2.15 4.35
C GLY A 84 4.30 -1.69 2.99
N PHE A 85 5.02 -0.55 2.94
CA PHE A 85 5.67 -0.04 1.73
C PHE A 85 7.18 -0.32 1.68
N GLN A 86 7.72 -1.14 2.59
CA GLN A 86 9.16 -1.30 2.81
C GLN A 86 9.62 -2.76 2.80
N SER A 87 8.84 -3.66 2.20
CA SER A 87 9.25 -5.07 2.05
C SER A 87 10.59 -5.17 1.31
N PRO A 88 11.50 -6.08 1.70
CA PRO A 88 12.67 -6.41 0.88
C PRO A 88 12.30 -7.15 -0.41
N ASP A 89 11.13 -7.79 -0.47
CA ASP A 89 10.56 -8.40 -1.68
C ASP A 89 9.58 -7.42 -2.36
N PHE A 90 9.90 -6.13 -2.43
CA PHE A 90 8.95 -5.14 -2.95
C PHE A 90 8.61 -5.41 -4.44
N PRO A 91 7.35 -5.24 -4.89
CA PRO A 91 6.97 -5.57 -6.26
C PRO A 91 7.76 -4.76 -7.30
N PRO A 92 8.48 -5.41 -8.24
CA PRO A 92 9.25 -4.71 -9.27
C PRO A 92 8.36 -3.99 -10.29
N SER A 93 7.10 -4.40 -10.39
CA SER A 93 6.06 -3.81 -11.24
C SER A 93 5.52 -2.48 -10.72
N LEU A 94 5.74 -2.14 -9.44
CA LEU A 94 5.25 -0.89 -8.85
C LEU A 94 6.15 0.28 -9.24
N PHE A 95 5.93 0.83 -10.44
CA PHE A 95 6.77 1.89 -11.02
C PHE A 95 6.27 3.31 -10.76
N ASP A 96 5.04 3.46 -10.25
CA ASP A 96 4.43 4.78 -9.97
C ASP A 96 3.96 4.89 -8.51
N ILE A 97 4.62 5.77 -7.75
CA ILE A 97 4.32 5.99 -6.33
C ILE A 97 4.21 7.50 -6.10
N GLU A 98 2.99 7.96 -5.85
CA GLU A 98 2.67 9.37 -5.72
C GLU A 98 2.27 9.73 -4.29
N PHE A 99 2.95 10.74 -3.71
CA PHE A 99 2.54 11.37 -2.46
C PHE A 99 2.18 12.83 -2.72
N CYS A 100 0.95 13.22 -2.39
CA CYS A 100 0.47 14.59 -2.56
C CYS A 100 -0.20 15.09 -1.27
N ALA A 101 0.28 16.21 -0.74
CA ALA A 101 -0.27 16.83 0.48
C ALA A 101 -0.39 15.83 1.65
N THR A 102 0.65 15.04 1.90
CA THR A 102 0.74 14.10 3.03
C THR A 102 1.49 14.72 4.21
N ASN A 103 1.49 14.06 5.37
CA ASN A 103 2.31 14.44 6.52
C ASN A 103 3.67 13.69 6.59
N LEU A 104 4.09 13.04 5.50
CA LEU A 104 5.34 12.28 5.44
C LEU A 104 6.54 13.22 5.59
N ARG A 105 7.41 12.94 6.56
CA ARG A 105 8.51 13.85 6.95
C ARG A 105 9.83 13.53 6.26
N ALA A 106 10.10 12.26 6.04
CA ALA A 106 11.32 11.77 5.43
C ALA A 106 11.08 10.40 4.80
N MET A 107 11.87 10.07 3.77
CA MET A 107 11.96 8.70 3.26
C MET A 107 13.01 7.93 4.08
N PRO A 108 12.86 6.60 4.24
CA PRO A 108 13.92 5.77 4.82
C PRO A 108 15.23 5.87 4.02
N ASP A 109 16.38 5.86 4.70
CA ASP A 109 17.71 5.97 4.07
C ASP A 109 18.05 4.78 3.16
N ASP A 110 17.41 3.62 3.41
CA ASP A 110 17.64 2.35 2.71
C ASP A 110 16.56 2.04 1.65
N LEU A 111 15.72 3.03 1.32
CA LEU A 111 14.60 2.82 0.41
C LEU A 111 15.07 2.42 -1.00
N ASP A 112 16.23 2.90 -1.44
CA ASP A 112 16.86 2.59 -2.72
C ASP A 112 17.33 1.13 -2.85
N LEU A 113 17.39 0.41 -1.73
CA LEU A 113 17.67 -1.02 -1.68
C LEU A 113 16.40 -1.87 -1.78
N LYS A 114 15.23 -1.28 -1.55
CA LYS A 114 13.93 -1.96 -1.48
C LYS A 114 13.07 -1.66 -2.71
N TRP A 115 12.94 -0.39 -3.07
CA TRP A 115 12.08 0.03 -4.17
C TRP A 115 12.69 -0.27 -5.53
N PRO A 116 11.86 -0.45 -6.57
CA PRO A 116 12.33 -0.84 -7.89
C PRO A 116 13.20 0.28 -8.48
N ARG A 117 14.33 -0.10 -9.07
CA ARG A 117 15.18 0.82 -9.82
C ARG A 117 14.71 0.84 -11.27
N GLN A 118 14.34 2.01 -11.77
CA GLN A 118 13.92 2.18 -13.16
C GLN A 118 15.15 1.99 -14.07
N GLY A 119 15.44 0.76 -14.46
CA GLY A 119 16.63 0.39 -15.24
C GLY A 119 17.05 -1.09 -15.22
N ASP A 120 16.51 -1.90 -14.31
CA ASP A 120 16.88 -3.33 -14.15
C ASP A 120 15.87 -4.30 -14.82
N ILE A 121 15.08 -3.82 -15.78
CA ILE A 121 14.13 -4.61 -16.59
C ILE A 121 14.72 -4.89 -17.98
#